data_AF-A0A2E5U0V1-F1
#
_entry.id   AF-A0A2E5U0V1-F1
#
_cell.length_a   1.000
_cell.length_b   1.000
_cell.length_c   1.000
_cell.angle_alpha   90.00
_cell.angle_beta   90.00
_cell.angle_gamma   90.00
#
_symmetry.space_group_name_H-M   'P 1'
#
loop_
_entity.id
_entity.type
_entity.pdbx_description
1 polymer ?
#
loop_
_entity_poly.entity_id
_entity_poly.type
_entity_poly.pdbx_seq_one_letter_code
_entity_poly.pdbx_strand_id
1 'polypeptide(L)'
;MNINKSYKKLIIFDLYGTLACFSPSRDVIQKNVVSKFGYKLTTEGINRGYFEAQKFFDLVNSTTPISRLNSKKRNIFFLNMSRSY
;
A
#
# COMPACT_ATOMS: atom_id res chain seq x y z
N MET A 1 7.47 -33.19 10.05
CA MET A 1 7.29 -32.38 8.84
C MET A 1 7.52 -30.92 9.21
N ASN A 2 8.76 -30.44 9.06
CA ASN A 2 9.16 -29.08 9.46
C ASN A 2 8.84 -28.11 8.32
N ILE A 3 7.73 -27.37 8.46
CA ILE A 3 7.36 -26.33 7.51
C ILE A 3 8.24 -25.12 7.83
N ASN A 4 9.34 -24.96 7.10
CA ASN A 4 10.17 -23.76 7.17
C ASN A 4 9.32 -22.55 6.74
N LYS A 5 8.70 -21.84 7.71
CA LYS A 5 8.04 -20.57 7.46
C LYS A 5 9.11 -19.54 7.12
N SER A 6 9.24 -19.24 5.83
CA SER A 6 10.02 -18.10 5.36
C SER A 6 9.30 -16.81 5.77
N TYR A 7 9.80 -16.13 6.79
CA TYR A 7 9.29 -14.83 7.20
C TYR A 7 9.80 -13.77 6.24
N LYS A 8 9.00 -13.41 5.24
CA LYS A 8 9.29 -12.24 4.39
C LYS A 8 9.17 -10.97 5.26
N LYS A 9 10.29 -10.27 5.44
CA LYS A 9 10.29 -8.91 5.99
C LYS A 9 9.76 -7.97 4.90
N LEU A 10 8.58 -7.41 5.13
CA LEU A 10 7.99 -6.40 4.26
C LEU A 10 8.33 -5.03 4.85
N ILE A 11 9.04 -4.20 4.07
CA ILE A 11 9.28 -2.80 4.42
C ILE A 11 8.39 -1.97 3.51
N ILE A 12 7.49 -1.19 4.12
CA ILE A 12 6.57 -0.31 3.41
C ILE A 12 7.08 1.11 3.64
N PHE A 13 7.41 1.82 2.56
CA PHE A 13 7.72 3.24 2.59
C PHE A 13 6.55 4.01 2.02
N ASP A 14 6.18 5.09 2.69
CA ASP A 14 5.38 6.11 2.02
C ASP A 14 6.21 6.72 0.90
N LEU A 15 5.61 6.89 -0.27
CA LEU A 15 6.33 7.45 -1.42
C LEU A 15 6.34 8.98 -1.33
N TYR A 16 5.18 9.58 -1.03
CA TYR A 16 5.01 11.03 -1.03
C TYR A 16 5.31 11.63 0.34
N GLY A 17 6.12 12.68 0.39
CA GLY A 17 6.53 13.30 1.65
C GLY A 17 7.57 12.51 2.45
N THR A 18 8.02 11.35 1.93
CA THR A 18 9.15 10.58 2.48
C THR A 18 10.23 10.31 1.43
N LEU A 19 9.90 9.79 0.25
CA LEU A 19 10.88 9.43 -0.79
C LEU A 19 10.80 10.31 -2.06
N ALA A 20 9.66 10.96 -2.30
CA ALA A 20 9.44 11.85 -3.42
C ALA A 20 8.68 13.11 -2.96
N CYS A 21 9.04 14.26 -3.55
CA CYS A 21 8.25 15.48 -3.46
C CYS A 21 6.93 15.31 -4.22
N PHE A 22 5.98 16.23 -4.01
CA PHE A 22 4.66 16.21 -4.67
C PHE A 22 4.70 16.44 -6.20
N SER A 23 5.89 16.49 -6.80
CA SER A 23 6.12 16.57 -8.25
C SER A 23 7.23 15.58 -8.66
N PRO A 24 7.05 14.81 -9.75
CA PRO A 24 5.83 14.71 -10.57
C PRO A 24 4.69 13.97 -9.84
N SER A 25 3.49 13.99 -10.42
CA SER A 25 2.31 13.34 -9.83
C SER A 25 2.48 11.84 -9.67
N ARG A 26 1.68 11.26 -8.76
CA ARG A 26 1.74 9.84 -8.37
C ARG A 26 1.61 8.90 -9.52
N ASP A 27 0.65 9.16 -10.39
CA ASP A 27 0.39 8.33 -11.54
C ASP A 27 1.57 8.36 -12.52
N VAL A 28 2.24 9.51 -12.68
CA VAL A 28 3.44 9.64 -13.52
C VAL A 28 4.59 8.80 -12.95
N ILE A 29 4.85 8.89 -11.64
CA ILE A 29 5.89 8.08 -11.00
C ILE A 29 5.59 6.59 -11.16
N GLN A 30 4.37 6.16 -10.84
CA GLN A 30 4.00 4.74 -10.89
C GLN A 30 4.04 4.18 -12.31
N LYS A 31 3.51 4.90 -13.31
CA LYS A 31 3.61 4.52 -14.72
C LYS A 31 5.06 4.39 -15.19
N ASN A 32 5.93 5.29 -14.75
CA ASN A 32 7.36 5.26 -15.11
C ASN A 32 8.12 4.11 -14.44
N VAL A 33 7.72 3.69 -13.25
CA VAL A 33 8.35 2.55 -12.56
C VAL A 33 7.90 1.24 -13.19
N VAL A 34 6.60 1.04 -13.34
CA VAL A 34 6.04 -0.23 -13.82
C VAL A 34 6.38 -0.52 -15.29
N SER A 35 6.59 0.52 -16.11
CA SER A 35 7.03 0.36 -17.50
C SER A 35 8.41 -0.30 -17.61
N LYS A 36 9.31 -0.09 -16.63
CA LYS A 36 10.61 -0.77 -16.55
C LYS A 36 10.49 -2.27 -16.35
N PHE A 37 9.35 -2.74 -15.87
CA PHE A 37 9.04 -4.15 -15.65
C PHE A 37 8.08 -4.72 -16.71
N GLY A 38 7.80 -3.97 -17.78
CA GLY A 38 6.92 -4.41 -18.87
C GLY A 38 5.42 -4.30 -18.59
N TYR A 39 5.01 -3.66 -17.48
CA TYR A 39 3.60 -3.45 -17.17
C TYR A 39 3.13 -2.07 -17.64
N LYS A 40 1.86 -1.98 -18.03
CA LYS A 40 1.21 -0.73 -18.43
C LYS A 40 0.05 -0.43 -17.48
N LEU A 41 0.17 0.64 -16.71
CA LEU A 41 -0.90 1.14 -15.84
C LEU A 41 -1.68 2.28 -16.51
N THR A 42 -3.00 2.29 -16.32
CA THR A 42 -3.85 3.43 -16.67
C THR A 42 -4.02 4.34 -15.45
N THR A 43 -4.22 5.64 -15.67
CA THR A 43 -4.54 6.59 -14.58
C THR A 43 -5.77 6.12 -13.81
N GLU A 44 -6.78 5.62 -14.53
CA GLU A 44 -8.03 5.13 -13.94
C GLU A 44 -7.82 3.90 -13.05
N GLY A 45 -6.99 2.95 -13.49
CA GLY A 45 -6.63 1.79 -12.67
C GLY A 45 -5.88 2.18 -11.39
N ILE A 46 -4.95 3.13 -11.49
CA ILE A 46 -4.23 3.68 -10.34
C ILE A 46 -5.22 4.34 -9.36
N ASN A 47 -6.10 5.20 -9.87
CA ASN A 47 -7.10 5.90 -9.05
C ASN A 47 -8.07 4.93 -8.38
N ARG A 48 -8.49 3.87 -9.09
CA ARG A 48 -9.36 2.82 -8.53
C ARG A 48 -8.67 2.06 -7.39
N GLY A 49 -7.40 1.70 -7.54
CA GLY A 49 -6.63 1.06 -6.47
C GLY A 49 -6.55 1.93 -5.22
N TYR A 50 -6.29 3.23 -5.40
CA TYR A 50 -6.29 4.19 -4.28
C TYR A 50 -7.67 4.35 -3.64
N PHE A 51 -8.74 4.38 -4.43
CA PHE A 51 -10.10 4.50 -3.92
C PHE A 51 -10.47 3.32 -3.01
N GLU A 52 -10.19 2.08 -3.44
CA GLU A 52 -10.48 0.89 -2.63
C GLU A 52 -9.63 0.84 -1.36
N ALA A 53 -8.35 1.22 -1.44
CA ALA A 53 -7.48 1.27 -0.28
C ALA A 53 -7.91 2.34 0.73
N GLN A 54 -8.32 3.52 0.26
CA GLN A 54 -8.86 4.58 1.10
C GLN A 54 -10.15 4.12 1.79
N LYS A 55 -11.06 3.47 1.05
CA LYS A 55 -12.30 2.91 1.61
C LYS A 55 -12.02 1.90 2.72
N PHE A 56 -11.03 1.03 2.53
CA PHE A 56 -10.60 0.08 3.58
C PHE A 56 -9.99 0.80 4.80
N PHE A 57 -9.17 1.82 4.56
CA PHE A 57 -8.55 2.63 5.62
C PHE A 57 -9.62 3.35 6.46
N ASP A 58 -10.60 3.97 5.82
CA ASP A 58 -11.71 4.69 6.45
C ASP A 58 -12.60 3.74 7.27
N LEU A 59 -12.90 2.56 6.72
CA LEU A 59 -13.66 1.53 7.44
C LEU A 59 -12.97 1.13 8.75
N VAL A 60 -11.67 0.85 8.70
CA VAL A 60 -10.92 0.46 9.91
C VAL A 60 -10.86 1.61 10.91
N ASN A 61 -10.57 2.84 10.46
CA ASN A 61 -10.53 4.00 11.35
C ASN A 61 -11.87 4.35 11.99
N SER A 62 -12.99 4.09 11.31
CA SER A 62 -14.34 4.33 11.84
C SER A 62 -14.67 3.44 13.06
N THR A 63 -14.01 2.29 13.18
CA THR A 63 -14.23 1.33 14.28
C THR A 63 -13.21 1.52 15.39
N THR A 64 -11.92 1.55 15.05
CA THR A 64 -10.85 1.85 15.99
C THR A 64 -9.72 2.52 15.21
N PRO A 65 -9.37 3.77 15.52
CA PRO A 65 -8.29 4.47 14.85
C PRO A 65 -7.02 3.61 14.83
N ILE A 66 -6.35 3.54 13.68
CA ILE A 66 -5.13 2.72 13.50
C ILE A 66 -4.05 3.09 14.53
N SER A 67 -4.00 4.37 14.93
CA SER A 67 -3.12 4.87 15.99
C SER A 67 -3.35 4.24 17.37
N ARG A 68 -4.55 3.70 17.61
CA ARG A 68 -4.95 3.00 18.84
C ARG A 68 -4.85 1.47 18.72
N LEU A 69 -4.50 0.94 17.54
CA LEU A 69 -4.28 -0.50 17.38
C LEU A 69 -2.97 -0.94 18.04
N ASN A 70 -3.00 -2.09 18.71
CA ASN A 70 -1.78 -2.74 19.17
C ASN A 70 -0.91 -3.20 17.98
N SER A 71 0.37 -3.46 18.26
CA SER A 71 1.37 -3.80 17.23
C SER A 71 0.96 -4.97 16.32
N LYS A 72 0.37 -6.03 16.88
CA LYS A 72 -0.09 -7.20 16.11
C LYS A 72 -1.24 -6.86 15.18
N LYS A 73 -2.28 -6.17 15.67
CA LYS A 73 -3.44 -5.75 14.86
C LYS A 73 -3.03 -4.76 13.78
N ARG A 74 -2.12 -3.84 14.09
CA ARG A 74 -1.57 -2.87 13.14
C ARG A 74 -0.78 -3.55 12.03
N ASN A 75 0.04 -4.56 12.34
CA ASN A 75 0.76 -5.33 11.33
C ASN A 75 -0.20 -6.13 10.42
N ILE A 76 -1.24 -6.74 10.99
CA ILE A 76 -2.27 -7.44 10.20
C ILE A 76 -3.00 -6.45 9.28
N PHE A 77 -3.32 -5.26 9.79
CA PHE A 77 -3.94 -4.19 9.00
C PHE A 77 -3.08 -3.81 7.79
N PHE A 78 -1.79 -3.50 7.97
CA PHE A 78 -0.91 -3.14 6.86
C PHE A 78 -0.69 -4.29 5.87
N LEU A 79 -0.62 -5.53 6.36
CA LEU A 79 -0.55 -6.71 5.50
C LEU A 79 -1.79 -6.83 4.61
N ASN A 80 -2.98 -6.63 5.17
CA ASN A 80 -4.23 -6.70 4.41
C ASN A 80 -4.35 -5.54 3.42
N MET A 81 -3.99 -4.32 3.84
CA MET A 81 -3.96 -3.16 2.94
C MET A 81 -3.05 -3.39 1.73
N SER A 82 -1.86 -3.96 1.94
CA SER A 82 -0.91 -4.25 0.85
C SER A 82 -1.39 -5.32 -0.15
N ARG A 83 -2.44 -6.09 0.19
CA ARG A 83 -3.05 -7.10 -0.69
C ARG A 83 -4.20 -6.56 -1.53
N SER A 84 -4.71 -5.37 -1.21
CA SER A 84 -5.78 -4.71 -1.95
C SER A 84 -5.28 -3.95 -3.19
N TYR A 85 -3.96 -3.93 -3.40
CA TYR A 85 -3.27 -3.42 -4.58
C TYR A 85 -2.70 -4.58 -5.39
#